data_AF-A0A7S7RQ10-F1
#
_entry.id   AF-A0A7S7RQ10-F1
#
_cell.length_a   1.000
_cell.length_b   1.000
_cell.length_c   1.000
_cell.angle_alpha   90.00
_cell.angle_beta   90.00
_cell.angle_gamma   90.00
#
_symmetry.space_group_name_H-M   'P 1'
#
loop_
_entity.id
_entity.type
_entity.pdbx_description
1 polymer ?
#
loop_
_entity_poly.entity_id
_entity_poly.type
_entity_poly.pdbx_seq_one_letter_code
_entity_poly.pdbx_strand_id
1 'polypeptide(L)'
;MNKLVILALFATVLFAQSKISLENPTIYSTIGDIVYDNAEPIQKLKTVPEFSLIERKIDKYIKKVEETKKKGFEIESGNIKIDKYEYLKTLRELFKQNNSYVREVEVKLKQSIKDENSELFIIIINSELINIKKHEKDILDYYLKHSEEIEEEGIIKTILDKNKKQKKEKNVKQGLTKKQIENAKIKRLRKKDRIEKETLEKLLDDNAIQTKHEIRENQRKELGDD
;
A
#
# COMPACT_ATOMS: atom_id res chain seq x y z
N MET A 1 -43.43 30.23 -15.41
CA MET A 1 -42.52 29.48 -16.31
C MET A 1 -41.04 29.77 -16.05
N ASN A 2 -40.62 31.02 -15.85
CA ASN A 2 -39.18 31.36 -15.71
C ASN A 2 -38.46 30.65 -14.54
N LYS A 3 -39.13 30.39 -13.41
CA LYS A 3 -38.51 29.69 -12.26
C LYS A 3 -38.14 28.22 -12.56
N LEU A 4 -38.94 27.51 -13.37
CA LEU A 4 -38.67 26.11 -13.75
C LEU A 4 -37.54 26.02 -14.79
N VAL A 5 -37.45 26.99 -15.71
CA VAL A 5 -36.36 27.07 -16.69
C VAL A 5 -35.02 27.40 -16.00
N ILE A 6 -35.03 28.29 -15.02
CA ILE A 6 -33.83 28.61 -14.20
C ILE A 6 -33.39 27.38 -13.37
N LEU A 7 -34.33 26.63 -12.79
CA LEU A 7 -34.02 25.41 -12.03
C LEU A 7 -33.43 24.31 -12.93
N ALA A 8 -33.95 24.15 -14.15
CA ALA A 8 -33.45 23.20 -15.13
C ALA A 8 -32.04 23.58 -15.64
N LEU A 9 -31.78 24.88 -15.84
CA LEU A 9 -30.44 25.41 -16.17
C LEU A 9 -29.43 25.23 -15.03
N PHE A 10 -29.86 25.37 -13.77
CA PHE A 10 -29.01 25.10 -12.62
C PHE A 10 -28.65 23.62 -12.50
N ALA A 11 -29.61 22.72 -12.76
CA ALA A 11 -29.37 21.29 -12.76
C ALA A 11 -28.38 20.88 -13.85
N THR A 12 -28.49 21.40 -15.08
CA THR A 12 -27.56 21.06 -16.17
C THR A 12 -26.14 21.58 -15.91
N VAL A 13 -25.98 22.74 -15.26
CA VAL A 13 -24.65 23.25 -14.84
C VAL A 13 -24.03 22.37 -13.75
N LEU A 14 -24.82 21.90 -12.78
CA LEU A 14 -24.34 20.99 -11.73
C LEU A 14 -23.96 19.60 -12.29
N PHE A 15 -24.73 19.07 -13.24
CA PHE A 15 -24.41 17.80 -13.93
C PHE A 15 -23.25 17.94 -14.93
N ALA A 16 -23.04 19.11 -15.53
CA ALA A 16 -21.89 19.36 -16.39
C ALA A 16 -20.58 19.52 -15.59
N GLN A 17 -20.64 20.15 -14.41
CA GLN A 17 -19.50 20.23 -13.49
C GLN A 17 -19.10 18.85 -12.93
N SER A 18 -20.07 17.95 -12.69
CA SER A 18 -19.77 16.60 -12.23
C SER A 18 -19.17 15.70 -13.32
N LYS A 19 -19.52 15.88 -14.60
CA LYS A 19 -18.93 15.10 -15.71
C LYS A 19 -17.49 15.48 -16.06
N ILE A 20 -17.09 16.74 -15.86
CA ILE A 20 -15.68 17.16 -15.98
C ILE A 20 -14.79 16.43 -14.96
N SER A 21 -15.39 15.81 -13.93
CA SER A 21 -14.65 15.11 -12.88
C SER A 21 -14.32 13.64 -13.22
N LEU A 22 -14.95 13.01 -14.23
CA LEU A 22 -14.70 11.59 -14.53
C LEU A 22 -13.56 11.33 -15.51
N GLU A 23 -13.32 12.26 -16.43
CA GLU A 23 -12.26 12.10 -17.43
C GLU A 23 -11.07 12.99 -17.07
N ASN A 24 -9.88 12.58 -17.48
CA ASN A 24 -8.66 13.36 -17.37
C ASN A 24 -8.32 13.97 -18.74
N PRO A 25 -7.65 15.14 -18.79
CA PRO A 25 -7.06 15.61 -20.01
C PRO A 25 -6.14 14.54 -20.63
N THR A 26 -6.41 14.17 -21.87
CA THR A 26 -5.58 13.30 -22.71
C THR A 26 -4.20 13.89 -22.99
N ILE A 27 -4.06 15.22 -22.99
CA ILE A 27 -2.77 15.89 -23.18
C ILE A 27 -1.81 15.58 -22.02
N TYR A 28 -0.71 14.91 -22.38
CA TYR A 28 0.28 14.39 -21.43
C TYR A 28 -0.30 13.41 -20.39
N SER A 29 -1.33 12.64 -20.76
CA SER A 29 -2.04 11.68 -19.89
C SER A 29 -1.12 10.69 -19.16
N THR A 30 -0.02 10.26 -19.77
CA THR A 30 0.96 9.35 -19.14
C THR A 30 1.45 9.85 -17.76
N ILE A 31 1.57 11.17 -17.59
CA ILE A 31 1.93 11.79 -16.30
C ILE A 31 0.67 12.34 -15.61
N GLY A 32 -0.24 12.91 -16.40
CA GLY A 32 -1.45 13.56 -15.91
C GLY A 32 -2.36 12.61 -15.15
N ASP A 33 -2.65 11.43 -15.70
CA ASP A 33 -3.56 10.48 -15.09
C ASP A 33 -3.09 10.09 -13.69
N ILE A 34 -1.79 9.80 -13.52
CA ILE A 34 -1.22 9.46 -12.22
C ILE A 34 -1.39 10.61 -11.21
N VAL A 35 -1.27 11.86 -11.66
CA VAL A 35 -1.43 13.04 -10.79
C VAL A 35 -2.90 13.28 -10.44
N TYR A 36 -3.80 13.17 -11.42
CA TYR A 36 -5.22 13.44 -11.26
C TYR A 36 -5.93 12.35 -10.47
N ASP A 37 -5.66 11.08 -10.78
CA ASP A 37 -6.31 9.93 -10.14
C ASP A 37 -5.92 9.79 -8.67
N ASN A 38 -4.68 10.16 -8.32
CA ASN A 38 -4.20 10.12 -6.93
C ASN A 38 -4.63 11.35 -6.11
N ALA A 39 -5.26 12.37 -6.70
CA ALA A 39 -5.63 13.58 -5.98
C ALA A 39 -6.58 13.28 -4.82
N GLU A 40 -7.66 12.55 -5.06
CA GLU A 40 -8.62 12.18 -4.01
C GLU A 40 -7.98 11.25 -2.95
N PRO A 41 -7.27 10.16 -3.31
CA PRO A 41 -6.51 9.36 -2.35
C PRO A 41 -5.53 10.16 -1.49
N ILE A 42 -4.79 11.12 -2.07
CA ILE A 42 -3.87 12.00 -1.32
C ILE A 42 -4.66 12.93 -0.38
N GLN A 43 -5.82 13.43 -0.80
CA GLN A 43 -6.67 14.27 0.04
C GLN A 43 -7.19 13.50 1.26
N LYS A 44 -7.50 12.20 1.10
CA LYS A 44 -7.92 11.32 2.20
C LYS A 44 -6.83 11.09 3.24
N LEU A 45 -5.54 11.25 2.91
CA LEU A 45 -4.46 11.15 3.90
C LEU A 45 -4.65 12.13 5.07
N LYS A 46 -5.34 13.25 4.87
CA LYS A 46 -5.63 14.20 5.97
C LYS A 46 -6.50 13.60 7.09
N THR A 47 -7.24 12.52 6.84
CA THR A 47 -8.03 11.86 7.89
C THR A 47 -7.20 10.91 8.74
N VAL A 48 -5.92 10.73 8.38
CA VAL A 48 -4.99 9.81 9.05
C VAL A 48 -4.11 10.63 10.01
N PRO A 49 -4.16 10.37 11.33
CA PRO A 49 -3.44 11.19 12.32
C PRO A 49 -1.96 11.39 12.02
N GLU A 50 -1.30 10.38 11.45
CA GLU A 50 0.12 10.36 11.09
C GLU A 50 0.49 11.38 10.01
N PHE A 51 -0.48 11.91 9.26
CA PHE A 51 -0.27 12.89 8.19
C PHE A 51 -0.79 14.30 8.55
N SER A 52 -1.26 14.51 9.78
CA SER A 52 -1.77 15.80 10.27
C SER A 52 -0.77 16.96 10.05
N LEU A 53 0.53 16.70 10.21
CA LEU A 53 1.59 17.71 10.05
C LEU A 53 1.76 18.21 8.61
N ILE A 54 1.21 17.50 7.61
CA ILE A 54 1.36 17.84 6.19
C ILE A 54 0.05 18.24 5.51
N GLU A 55 -1.05 18.39 6.25
CA GLU A 55 -2.37 18.77 5.71
C GLU A 55 -2.31 20.00 4.81
N ARG A 56 -1.63 21.07 5.25
CA ARG A 56 -1.47 22.29 4.44
C ARG A 56 -0.73 22.06 3.12
N LYS A 57 0.23 21.12 3.11
CA LYS A 57 0.96 20.74 1.89
C LYS A 57 0.04 19.94 0.96
N ILE A 58 -0.78 19.05 1.51
CA ILE A 58 -1.80 18.32 0.77
C ILE A 58 -2.79 19.30 0.12
N ASP A 59 -3.37 20.23 0.88
CA ASP A 59 -4.34 21.19 0.33
C ASP A 59 -3.75 22.04 -0.80
N LYS A 60 -2.49 22.49 -0.64
CA LYS A 60 -1.78 23.23 -1.69
C LYS A 60 -1.55 22.36 -2.93
N TYR A 61 -1.22 21.09 -2.75
CA TYR A 61 -1.06 20.14 -3.84
C TYR A 61 -2.38 19.94 -4.60
N ILE A 62 -3.47 19.62 -3.89
CA ILE A 62 -4.80 19.38 -4.48
C ILE A 62 -5.27 20.59 -5.29
N LYS A 63 -5.18 21.80 -4.71
CA LYS A 63 -5.53 23.02 -5.43
C LYS A 63 -4.74 23.19 -6.74
N LYS A 64 -3.42 22.95 -6.69
CA LYS A 64 -2.57 23.06 -7.88
C LYS A 64 -2.88 21.96 -8.92
N VAL A 65 -3.26 20.77 -8.48
CA VAL A 65 -3.73 19.69 -9.37
C VAL A 65 -5.02 20.08 -10.08
N GLU A 66 -6.02 20.59 -9.37
CA GLU A 66 -7.29 21.04 -9.96
C GLU A 66 -7.09 22.17 -10.98
N GLU A 67 -6.30 23.18 -10.64
CA GLU A 67 -5.96 24.29 -11.53
C GLU A 67 -5.23 23.78 -12.79
N THR A 68 -4.32 22.83 -12.61
CA THR A 68 -3.58 22.22 -13.73
C THR A 68 -4.49 21.36 -14.60
N LYS A 69 -5.42 20.59 -14.01
CA LYS A 69 -6.41 19.78 -14.73
C LYS A 69 -7.30 20.66 -15.63
N LYS A 70 -7.76 21.80 -15.10
CA LYS A 70 -8.53 22.80 -15.88
C LYS A 70 -7.72 23.33 -17.07
N LYS A 71 -6.46 23.70 -16.86
CA LYS A 71 -5.55 24.12 -17.95
C LYS A 71 -5.38 23.03 -19.01
N GLY A 72 -5.31 21.76 -18.60
CA GLY A 72 -5.25 20.62 -19.52
C GLY A 72 -6.42 20.60 -20.50
N PHE A 73 -7.66 20.67 -19.99
CA PHE A 73 -8.86 20.71 -20.84
C PHE A 73 -8.94 21.98 -21.72
N GLU A 74 -8.50 23.12 -21.20
CA GLU A 74 -8.44 24.35 -22.00
C GLU A 74 -7.46 24.20 -23.18
N ILE A 75 -6.32 23.56 -22.99
CA ILE A 75 -5.39 23.27 -24.09
C ILE A 75 -6.03 22.35 -25.14
N GLU A 76 -6.75 21.31 -24.70
CA GLU A 76 -7.40 20.35 -25.58
C GLU A 76 -8.54 20.96 -26.41
N SER A 77 -9.27 21.89 -25.81
CA SER A 77 -10.29 22.68 -26.51
C SER A 77 -9.70 23.75 -27.44
N GLY A 78 -8.37 23.84 -27.56
CA GLY A 78 -7.68 24.68 -28.53
C GLY A 78 -7.25 26.05 -28.00
N ASN A 79 -7.23 26.28 -26.69
CA ASN A 79 -6.77 27.53 -26.11
C ASN A 79 -5.24 27.72 -26.28
N ILE A 80 -4.85 28.49 -27.30
CA ILE A 80 -3.44 28.78 -27.61
C ILE A 80 -2.77 29.76 -26.64
N LYS A 81 -3.51 30.39 -25.73
CA LYS A 81 -2.93 31.33 -24.74
C LYS A 81 -2.21 30.60 -23.61
N ILE A 82 -2.48 29.31 -23.43
CA ILE A 82 -1.80 28.50 -22.43
C ILE A 82 -0.53 27.91 -23.04
N ASP A 83 0.61 28.19 -22.41
CA ASP A 83 1.87 27.58 -22.80
C ASP A 83 1.88 26.09 -22.42
N LYS A 84 1.91 25.23 -23.45
CA LYS A 84 2.00 23.76 -23.31
C LYS A 84 3.27 23.33 -22.57
N TYR A 85 4.38 24.05 -22.76
CA TYR A 85 5.64 23.75 -22.08
C TYR A 85 5.53 24.06 -20.59
N GLU A 86 4.97 25.22 -20.22
CA GLU A 86 4.75 25.60 -18.83
C GLU A 86 3.76 24.64 -18.14
N TYR A 87 2.69 24.23 -18.84
CA TYR A 87 1.77 23.20 -18.38
C TYR A 87 2.49 21.87 -18.10
N LEU A 88 3.28 21.37 -19.04
CA LEU A 88 4.05 20.13 -18.87
C LEU A 88 5.06 20.23 -17.72
N LYS A 89 5.74 21.37 -17.57
CA LYS A 89 6.67 21.61 -16.45
C LYS A 89 5.93 21.53 -15.12
N THR A 90 4.77 22.17 -15.02
CA THR A 90 3.89 22.13 -13.84
C THR A 90 3.45 20.70 -13.52
N LEU A 91 3.04 19.94 -14.55
CA LEU A 91 2.63 18.55 -14.41
C LEU A 91 3.76 17.65 -13.89
N ARG A 92 4.99 17.87 -14.37
CA ARG A 92 6.18 17.15 -13.88
C ARG A 92 6.52 17.47 -12.43
N GLU A 93 6.31 18.71 -11.99
CA GLU A 93 6.48 19.08 -10.58
C GLU A 93 5.44 18.41 -9.70
N LEU A 94 4.17 18.41 -10.13
CA LEU A 94 3.08 17.72 -9.43
C LEU A 94 3.35 16.23 -9.34
N PHE A 95 3.79 15.59 -10.43
CA PHE A 95 4.16 14.17 -10.43
C PHE A 95 5.27 13.84 -9.43
N LYS A 96 6.28 14.71 -9.29
CA LYS A 96 7.32 14.53 -8.27
C LYS A 96 6.75 14.60 -6.85
N GLN A 97 5.85 15.55 -6.59
CA GLN A 97 5.17 15.68 -5.29
C GLN A 97 4.27 14.47 -5.01
N ASN A 98 3.49 14.03 -6.00
CA ASN A 98 2.68 12.81 -5.94
C ASN A 98 3.51 11.60 -5.48
N ASN A 99 4.64 11.36 -6.16
CA ASN A 99 5.54 10.26 -5.82
C ASN A 99 6.14 10.38 -4.42
N SER A 100 6.28 11.60 -3.88
CA SER A 100 6.70 11.79 -2.50
C SER A 100 5.64 11.29 -1.53
N TYR A 101 4.37 11.62 -1.75
CA TYR A 101 3.26 11.13 -0.91
C TYR A 101 3.14 9.61 -0.99
N VAL A 102 3.21 9.02 -2.18
CA VAL A 102 3.19 7.55 -2.36
C VAL A 102 4.32 6.88 -1.57
N ARG A 103 5.55 7.44 -1.62
CA ARG A 103 6.68 6.91 -0.85
C ARG A 103 6.47 7.04 0.65
N GLU A 104 5.89 8.14 1.11
CA GLU A 104 5.60 8.36 2.52
C GLU A 104 4.57 7.33 3.03
N VAL A 105 3.52 7.07 2.26
CA VAL A 105 2.54 6.01 2.53
C VAL A 105 3.21 4.62 2.54
N GLU A 106 4.09 4.31 1.57
CA GLU A 106 4.85 3.04 1.57
C GLU A 106 5.75 2.89 2.81
N VAL A 107 6.35 3.99 3.29
CA VAL A 107 7.13 4.00 4.54
C VAL A 107 6.22 3.74 5.74
N LYS A 108 5.04 4.35 5.78
CA LYS A 108 4.05 4.14 6.85
C LYS A 108 3.50 2.71 6.88
N LEU A 109 3.32 2.06 5.73
CA LEU A 109 2.99 0.63 5.68
C LEU A 109 4.06 -0.23 6.37
N LYS A 110 5.34 0.01 6.05
CA LYS A 110 6.43 -0.76 6.66
C LYS A 110 6.52 -0.49 8.16
N GLN A 111 6.30 0.76 8.55
CA GLN A 111 6.28 1.15 9.95
C GLN A 111 5.13 0.47 10.69
N SER A 112 3.91 0.48 10.15
CA SER A 112 2.76 -0.15 10.80
C SER A 112 2.95 -1.66 10.98
N ILE A 113 3.55 -2.33 9.99
CA ILE A 113 3.90 -3.76 10.09
C ILE A 113 4.94 -4.01 11.18
N LYS A 114 5.97 -3.16 11.28
CA LYS A 114 7.05 -3.29 12.26
C LYS A 114 6.58 -3.01 13.69
N ASP A 115 5.76 -1.99 13.84
CA ASP A 115 5.28 -1.49 15.12
C ASP A 115 3.99 -2.22 15.57
N GLU A 116 3.55 -3.23 14.81
CA GLU A 116 2.33 -4.01 15.05
C GLU A 116 1.07 -3.13 15.20
N ASN A 117 1.02 -2.02 14.46
CA ASN A 117 -0.11 -1.10 14.46
C ASN A 117 -1.13 -1.50 13.39
N SER A 118 -2.10 -2.33 13.80
CA SER A 118 -3.17 -2.85 12.95
C SER A 118 -4.09 -1.76 12.38
N GLU A 119 -4.36 -0.69 13.14
CA GLU A 119 -5.21 0.43 12.68
C GLU A 119 -4.55 1.17 11.52
N LEU A 120 -3.30 1.61 11.70
CA LEU A 120 -2.54 2.28 10.64
C LEU A 120 -2.35 1.37 9.44
N PHE A 121 -2.11 0.07 9.67
CA PHE A 121 -1.99 -0.91 8.60
C PHE A 121 -3.25 -0.96 7.72
N ILE A 122 -4.44 -1.08 8.33
CA ILE A 122 -5.73 -1.14 7.61
C ILE A 122 -5.95 0.15 6.80
N ILE A 123 -5.70 1.30 7.41
CA ILE A 123 -5.85 2.60 6.76
C ILE A 123 -4.94 2.69 5.52
N ILE A 124 -3.67 2.32 5.67
CA ILE A 124 -2.68 2.44 4.61
C ILE A 124 -2.96 1.48 3.45
N ILE A 125 -3.33 0.22 3.71
CA ILE A 125 -3.62 -0.71 2.61
C ILE A 125 -4.87 -0.32 1.82
N ASN A 126 -5.84 0.32 2.47
CA ASN A 126 -7.06 0.81 1.81
C ASN A 126 -6.93 2.26 1.30
N SER A 127 -5.73 2.86 1.37
CA SER A 127 -5.50 4.24 0.91
C SER A 127 -5.49 4.42 -0.61
N GLU A 128 -5.52 3.35 -1.40
CA GLU A 128 -5.40 3.33 -2.87
C GLU A 128 -4.06 3.86 -3.43
N LEU A 129 -3.17 4.38 -2.59
CA LEU A 129 -1.89 4.96 -3.00
C LEU A 129 -0.74 3.95 -3.09
N ILE A 130 -0.90 2.76 -2.50
CA ILE A 130 0.14 1.73 -2.52
C ILE A 130 -0.09 0.70 -3.61
N ASN A 131 1.00 0.18 -4.17
CA ASN A 131 0.92 -0.93 -5.09
C ASN A 131 0.68 -2.25 -4.34
N ILE A 132 -0.60 -2.63 -4.19
CA ILE A 132 -1.02 -3.85 -3.50
C ILE A 132 -0.33 -5.09 -4.05
N LYS A 133 -0.15 -5.21 -5.37
CA LYS A 133 0.50 -6.39 -5.97
C LYS A 133 1.94 -6.55 -5.51
N LYS A 134 2.66 -5.44 -5.30
CA LYS A 134 4.05 -5.43 -4.83
C LYS A 134 4.16 -5.84 -3.36
N HIS A 135 3.12 -5.55 -2.55
CA HIS A 135 3.08 -5.80 -1.11
C HIS A 135 2.14 -6.96 -0.71
N GLU A 136 1.60 -7.70 -1.67
CA GLU A 136 0.55 -8.72 -1.44
C GLU A 136 0.97 -9.76 -0.40
N LYS A 137 2.24 -10.17 -0.41
CA LYS A 137 2.78 -11.12 0.56
C LYS A 137 2.84 -10.51 1.96
N ASP A 138 3.43 -9.33 2.10
CA ASP A 138 3.60 -8.67 3.40
C ASP A 138 2.24 -8.37 4.05
N ILE A 139 1.27 -7.92 3.24
CA ILE A 139 -0.11 -7.66 3.69
C ILE A 139 -0.78 -8.96 4.17
N LEU A 140 -0.64 -10.04 3.41
CA LEU A 140 -1.23 -11.33 3.78
C LEU A 140 -0.58 -11.92 5.03
N ASP A 141 0.75 -11.88 5.12
CA ASP A 141 1.50 -12.40 6.25
C ASP A 141 1.14 -11.63 7.53
N TYR A 142 1.03 -10.29 7.45
CA TYR A 142 0.60 -9.46 8.57
C TYR A 142 -0.84 -9.77 8.99
N TYR A 143 -1.77 -9.86 8.03
CA TYR A 143 -3.17 -10.21 8.31
C TYR A 143 -3.30 -11.58 9.00
N LEU A 144 -2.60 -12.61 8.51
CA LEU A 144 -2.69 -13.96 9.11
C LEU A 144 -2.15 -14.02 10.53
N LYS A 145 -1.22 -13.13 10.89
CA LYS A 145 -0.70 -13.02 12.26
C LYS A 145 -1.68 -12.30 13.21
N HIS A 146 -2.50 -11.39 12.67
CA HIS A 146 -3.42 -10.53 13.45
C HIS A 146 -4.88 -10.72 13.03
N SER A 147 -5.27 -11.93 12.60
CA SER A 147 -6.59 -12.18 12.01
C SER A 147 -7.75 -12.01 13.00
N GLU A 148 -7.46 -11.94 14.30
CA GLU A 148 -8.45 -11.67 15.35
C GLU A 148 -8.75 -10.17 15.51
N GLU A 149 -7.82 -9.30 15.08
CA GLU A 149 -7.91 -7.84 15.21
C GLU A 149 -8.36 -7.16 13.91
N ILE A 150 -8.28 -7.87 12.78
CA ILE A 150 -8.47 -7.30 11.45
C ILE A 150 -9.62 -8.01 10.75
N GLU A 151 -10.60 -7.23 10.31
CA GLU A 151 -11.74 -7.74 9.58
C GLU A 151 -11.39 -8.14 8.13
N GLU A 152 -12.03 -9.20 7.62
CA GLU A 152 -11.87 -9.67 6.24
C GLU A 152 -12.60 -8.78 5.22
N GLU A 153 -12.23 -7.50 5.15
CA GLU A 153 -12.84 -6.50 4.27
C GLU A 153 -11.84 -5.86 3.30
N GLY A 154 -12.36 -5.04 2.38
CA GLY A 154 -11.56 -4.23 1.44
C GLY A 154 -10.47 -5.00 0.68
N ILE A 155 -9.25 -4.49 0.76
CA ILE A 155 -8.07 -5.09 0.10
C ILE A 155 -7.75 -6.50 0.63
N ILE A 156 -7.95 -6.76 1.92
CA ILE A 156 -7.67 -8.05 2.54
C ILE A 156 -8.57 -9.12 1.92
N LYS A 157 -9.88 -8.85 1.87
CA LYS A 157 -10.85 -9.73 1.20
C LYS A 157 -10.47 -10.00 -0.25
N THR A 158 -10.07 -8.95 -0.96
CA THR A 158 -9.65 -9.05 -2.37
C THR A 158 -8.46 -10.00 -2.54
N ILE A 159 -7.45 -9.91 -1.67
CA ILE A 159 -6.28 -10.80 -1.66
C ILE A 159 -6.68 -12.24 -1.30
N LEU A 160 -7.51 -12.43 -0.27
CA LEU A 160 -7.97 -13.75 0.16
C LEU A 160 -8.77 -14.46 -0.94
N ASP A 161 -9.69 -13.75 -1.60
CA ASP A 161 -10.53 -14.31 -2.66
C ASP A 161 -9.72 -14.65 -3.91
N LYS A 162 -8.75 -13.80 -4.28
CA LYS A 162 -7.80 -14.08 -5.36
C LYS A 162 -7.00 -15.36 -5.06
N ASN A 163 -6.51 -15.51 -3.83
CA ASN A 163 -5.79 -16.70 -3.39
C ASN A 163 -6.68 -17.95 -3.38
N LYS A 164 -7.96 -17.84 -2.98
CA LYS A 164 -8.95 -18.94 -3.06
C LYS A 164 -9.20 -19.35 -4.51
N LYS A 165 -9.40 -18.40 -5.43
CA LYS A 165 -9.61 -18.65 -6.87
C LYS A 165 -8.40 -19.35 -7.50
N GLN A 166 -7.19 -18.86 -7.24
CA GLN A 166 -5.97 -19.50 -7.75
C GLN A 166 -5.78 -20.93 -7.25
N LYS A 167 -6.15 -21.23 -5.99
CA LYS A 167 -6.14 -22.60 -5.47
C LYS A 167 -7.17 -23.48 -6.19
N LYS A 168 -8.39 -22.98 -6.44
CA LYS A 168 -9.42 -23.70 -7.21
C LYS A 168 -8.99 -23.96 -8.65
N GLU A 169 -8.45 -22.96 -9.34
CA GLU A 169 -7.97 -23.11 -10.72
C GLU A 169 -6.76 -24.04 -10.84
N LYS A 170 -5.84 -24.02 -9.87
CA LYS A 170 -4.76 -25.02 -9.80
C LYS A 170 -5.32 -26.43 -9.57
N ASN A 171 -6.34 -26.59 -8.74
CA ASN A 171 -6.99 -27.89 -8.53
C ASN A 171 -7.81 -28.36 -9.75
N VAL A 172 -8.33 -27.44 -10.57
CA VAL A 172 -9.04 -27.76 -11.82
C VAL A 172 -8.07 -28.07 -12.97
N LYS A 173 -6.93 -27.35 -13.06
CA LYS A 173 -5.87 -27.60 -14.06
C LYS A 173 -4.95 -28.76 -13.70
N GLN A 174 -4.88 -29.15 -12.44
CA GLN A 174 -4.15 -30.32 -11.96
C GLN A 174 -5.13 -31.23 -11.21
N GLY A 175 -5.77 -32.16 -11.93
CA GLY A 175 -6.42 -33.30 -11.30
C GLY A 175 -5.36 -34.15 -10.57
N LEU A 176 -5.02 -33.79 -9.33
CA LEU A 176 -4.08 -34.51 -8.48
C LEU A 176 -4.85 -35.24 -7.39
N THR A 177 -4.66 -36.55 -7.32
CA THR A 177 -5.33 -37.44 -6.37
C THR A 177 -4.84 -37.21 -4.95
N LYS A 178 -5.70 -37.44 -3.94
CA LYS A 178 -5.46 -37.22 -2.49
C LYS A 178 -4.06 -37.64 -1.99
N LYS A 179 -3.49 -38.71 -2.57
CA LYS A 179 -2.16 -39.26 -2.29
C LYS A 179 -1.00 -38.26 -2.54
N GLN A 180 -1.12 -37.37 -3.51
CA GLN A 180 -0.08 -36.38 -3.83
C GLN A 180 -0.11 -35.17 -2.87
N ILE A 181 -1.29 -34.82 -2.36
CA ILE A 181 -1.46 -33.78 -1.32
C ILE A 181 -0.84 -34.25 0.00
N GLU A 182 -1.04 -35.51 0.36
CA GLU A 182 -0.40 -36.12 1.54
C GLU A 182 1.13 -36.14 1.40
N ASN A 183 1.66 -36.57 0.24
CA ASN A 183 3.09 -36.57 0.01
C ASN A 183 3.71 -35.16 0.05
N ALA A 184 3.03 -34.14 -0.46
CA ALA A 184 3.47 -32.76 -0.38
C ALA A 184 3.42 -32.21 1.05
N LYS A 185 2.39 -32.58 1.83
CA LYS A 185 2.26 -32.23 3.25
C LYS A 185 3.37 -32.87 4.08
N ILE A 186 3.65 -34.16 3.87
CA ILE A 186 4.74 -34.90 4.50
C ILE A 186 6.10 -34.26 4.15
N LYS A 187 6.32 -33.88 2.88
CA LYS A 187 7.58 -33.22 2.45
C LYS A 187 7.76 -31.84 3.10
N ARG A 188 6.67 -31.09 3.31
CA ARG A 188 6.70 -29.79 4.02
C ARG A 188 6.97 -29.96 5.51
N LEU A 189 6.32 -30.92 6.16
CA LEU A 189 6.55 -31.24 7.58
C LEU A 189 8.00 -31.66 7.82
N ARG A 190 8.52 -32.61 7.03
CA ARG A 190 9.93 -33.05 7.13
C ARG A 190 10.95 -31.91 6.93
N LYS A 191 10.63 -30.93 6.08
CA LYS A 191 11.48 -29.75 5.88
C LYS A 191 11.43 -28.80 7.09
N LYS A 192 10.24 -28.62 7.67
CA LYS A 192 10.05 -27.82 8.88
C LYS A 192 10.77 -28.43 10.08
N ASP A 193 10.58 -29.74 10.31
CA ASP A 193 11.23 -30.47 11.41
C ASP A 193 12.76 -30.43 11.30
N ARG A 194 13.29 -30.48 10.06
CA ARG A 194 14.74 -30.37 9.84
C ARG A 194 15.26 -28.98 10.20
N ILE A 195 14.55 -27.92 9.81
CA ILE A 195 14.93 -26.54 10.15
C ILE A 195 14.86 -26.34 11.66
N GLU A 196 13.81 -26.84 12.32
CA GLU A 196 13.64 -26.74 13.77
C GLU A 196 14.76 -27.47 14.53
N LYS A 197 15.16 -28.67 14.06
CA LYS A 197 16.33 -29.39 14.62
C LYS A 197 17.63 -28.62 14.44
N GLU A 198 17.90 -28.12 13.24
CA GLU A 198 19.11 -27.33 12.95
C GLU A 198 19.16 -26.03 13.79
N THR A 199 18.01 -25.41 14.07
CA THR A 199 17.94 -24.24 14.97
C THR A 199 18.13 -24.60 16.44
N LEU A 200 17.59 -25.75 16.89
CA LEU A 200 17.72 -26.21 18.26
C LEU A 200 19.18 -26.63 18.56
N GLU A 201 19.84 -27.31 17.63
CA GLU A 201 21.25 -27.69 17.76
C GLU A 201 22.15 -26.45 17.90
N LYS A 202 21.93 -25.41 17.07
CA LYS A 202 22.66 -24.15 17.20
C LYS A 202 22.45 -23.48 18.55
N LEU A 203 21.21 -23.45 19.05
CA LEU A 203 20.90 -22.87 20.37
C LEU A 203 21.55 -23.65 21.51
N LEU A 204 21.63 -24.98 21.39
CA LEU A 204 22.30 -25.81 22.39
C LEU A 204 23.82 -25.63 22.36
N ASP A 205 24.42 -25.51 21.16
CA ASP A 205 25.85 -25.23 21.01
C ASP A 205 26.20 -23.85 21.56
N ASP A 206 25.41 -22.82 21.24
CA ASP A 206 25.62 -21.46 21.74
C ASP A 206 25.48 -21.39 23.27
N ASN A 207 24.49 -22.08 23.85
CA ASN A 207 24.33 -22.19 25.29
C ASN A 207 25.50 -22.93 25.94
N ALA A 208 25.97 -24.04 25.37
CA ALA A 208 27.11 -24.79 25.90
C ALA A 208 28.40 -23.93 25.89
N ILE A 209 28.57 -23.11 24.86
CA ILE A 209 29.68 -22.15 24.77
C ILE A 209 29.55 -21.07 25.86
N GLN A 210 28.37 -20.51 26.05
CA GLN A 210 28.11 -19.51 27.10
C GLN A 210 28.32 -20.08 28.50
N THR A 211 27.76 -21.24 28.82
CA THR A 211 27.94 -21.88 30.13
C THR A 211 29.42 -22.22 30.38
N LYS A 212 30.17 -22.65 29.36
CA LYS A 212 31.61 -22.89 29.48
C LYS A 212 32.40 -21.59 29.73
N HIS A 213 31.95 -20.47 29.14
CA HIS A 213 32.54 -19.16 29.40
C HIS A 213 32.25 -18.70 30.84
N GLU A 214 31.01 -18.82 31.30
CA GLU A 214 30.60 -18.49 32.66
C GLU A 214 31.33 -19.33 33.72
N ILE A 215 31.50 -20.63 33.49
CA ILE A 215 32.28 -21.50 34.38
C ILE A 215 33.74 -21.02 34.45
N ARG A 216 34.34 -20.64 33.32
CA ARG A 216 35.72 -20.11 33.30
C ARG A 216 35.84 -18.76 34.00
N GLU A 217 34.86 -17.87 33.86
CA GLU A 217 34.84 -16.60 34.59
C GLU A 217 34.66 -16.80 36.10
N ASN A 218 33.76 -17.70 36.50
CA ASN A 218 33.55 -18.01 37.92
C ASN A 218 34.78 -18.70 38.53
N GLN A 219 35.44 -19.60 37.80
CA GLN A 219 36.70 -20.20 38.24
C GLN A 219 37.82 -19.16 38.40
N ARG A 220 37.90 -18.14 37.53
CA ARG A 220 38.84 -17.01 37.69
C ARG A 220 38.52 -16.15 38.91
N LYS A 221 37.24 -15.89 39.18
CA LYS A 221 36.78 -15.14 40.36
C LYS A 221 37.02 -15.92 41.67
N GLU A 222 36.89 -17.24 41.67
CA GLU A 222 37.10 -18.09 42.85
C GLU A 222 38.58 -18.40 43.13
N LEU A 223 39.45 -18.43 42.11
CA LEU A 223 40.88 -18.66 42.27
C LEU A 223 41.68 -17.41 42.65
N GLY A 224 41.05 -16.24 42.70
CA GLY A 224 41.66 -15.00 43.20
C GLY A 224 42.81 -14.49 42.33
N ASP A 225 42.62 -14.41 41.01
CA ASP A 225 43.53 -13.64 40.14
C ASP A 225 43.01 -12.19 40.05
N ASP A 226 43.75 -11.25 40.66
CA ASP A 226 43.75 -9.81 40.34
C ASP A 226 44.27 -9.57 38.91
#